data_AF-A0AAT9I3G3-F1
#
_entry.id   AF-A0AAT9I3G3-F1
#
_cell.length_a   1.000
_cell.length_b   1.000
_cell.length_c   1.000
_cell.angle_alpha   90.00
_cell.angle_beta   90.00
_cell.angle_gamma   90.00
#
_symmetry.space_group_name_H-M   'P 1'
#
loop_
_entity.id
_entity.type
_entity.pdbx_description
1 polymer ?
#
loop_
_entity_poly.entity_id
_entity_poly.type
_entity_poly.pdbx_seq_one_letter_code
_entity_poly.pdbx_strand_id
1 'polypeptide(L)'
;MKIFFFGCILLLPLSAAAQDNEIPAAYLRDSLPVLVQQTTDLLAHSYMAQTLLAETDSLPGWEGYPVRLYEYKTGNDLYTHAPKTAKVYLLNPAPEKLAMWIVTTCWAVKNSVDYQYTHQLFDAVRRASGAQFPVMGLVYEDQYTVSFQEPYVFKDGVTVYIRDSIYQAKNSTATPEQVEYYLHLTNDDIKPQTGQYARIVSTSREDYIANGGKEPVGNKDNKKVRWLEVVRELYKKAWHADKNELMIAWARQHLQ
;
A
#
# COMPACT_ATOMS: atom_id res chain seq x y z
N MET A 1 31.03 -64.22 5.63
CA MET A 1 31.05 -62.79 5.97
C MET A 1 30.30 -62.05 4.85
N LYS A 2 29.05 -61.62 5.08
CA LYS A 2 28.19 -60.97 4.07
C LYS A 2 28.27 -59.45 4.27
N ILE A 3 28.73 -58.72 3.25
CA ILE A 3 28.76 -57.26 3.25
C ILE A 3 27.47 -56.80 2.57
N PHE A 4 26.63 -56.08 3.31
CA PHE A 4 25.46 -55.37 2.78
C PHE A 4 25.90 -53.96 2.38
N PHE A 5 25.76 -53.61 1.10
CA PHE A 5 25.86 -52.24 0.62
C PHE A 5 24.49 -51.56 0.80
N PHE A 6 24.40 -50.60 1.72
CA PHE A 6 23.27 -49.69 1.81
C PHE A 6 23.52 -48.51 0.87
N GLY A 7 22.81 -48.47 -0.26
CA GLY A 7 22.79 -47.31 -1.14
C GLY A 7 21.85 -46.24 -0.59
N CYS A 8 22.40 -45.17 -0.02
CA CYS A 8 21.64 -43.96 0.27
C CYS A 8 21.39 -43.20 -1.03
N ILE A 9 20.14 -43.23 -1.52
CA ILE A 9 19.69 -42.34 -2.59
C ILE A 9 19.41 -40.98 -1.94
N LEU A 10 20.31 -40.03 -2.15
CA LEU A 10 20.09 -38.61 -1.86
C LEU A 10 19.06 -38.06 -2.87
N LEU A 11 17.81 -37.91 -2.43
CA LEU A 11 16.82 -37.10 -3.10
C LEU A 11 17.16 -35.63 -2.82
N LEU A 12 17.86 -34.98 -3.76
CA LEU A 12 17.99 -33.53 -3.77
C LEU A 12 16.62 -32.93 -4.12
N PRO A 13 16.09 -31.97 -3.35
CA PRO A 13 14.92 -31.21 -3.77
C PRO A 13 15.32 -30.37 -4.98
N LEU A 14 14.69 -30.62 -6.13
CA LEU A 14 14.67 -29.68 -7.24
C LEU A 14 13.98 -28.40 -6.75
N SER A 15 14.76 -27.41 -6.34
CA SER A 15 14.29 -26.03 -6.34
C SER A 15 13.97 -25.68 -7.79
N ALA A 16 12.69 -25.64 -8.13
CA ALA A 16 12.23 -24.99 -9.34
C ALA A 16 12.59 -23.51 -9.20
N ALA A 17 13.76 -23.13 -9.70
CA ALA A 17 14.04 -21.74 -10.01
C ALA A 17 12.94 -21.30 -10.98
N ALA A 18 12.10 -20.37 -10.55
CA ALA A 18 11.15 -19.72 -11.44
C ALA A 18 11.96 -19.20 -12.63
N GLN A 19 11.75 -19.78 -13.81
CA GLN A 19 12.21 -19.17 -15.05
C GLN A 19 11.54 -17.80 -15.11
N ASP A 20 12.33 -16.73 -14.98
CA ASP A 20 11.92 -15.37 -15.31
C ASP A 20 11.70 -15.32 -16.84
N ASN A 21 10.63 -15.97 -17.31
CA ASN A 21 10.18 -15.79 -18.67
C ASN A 21 9.74 -14.33 -18.81
N GLU A 22 10.13 -13.67 -19.88
CA GLU A 22 9.66 -12.30 -20.14
C GLU A 22 8.15 -12.32 -20.41
N ILE A 23 7.44 -11.26 -20.00
CA ILE A 23 6.04 -11.08 -20.36
C ILE A 23 5.94 -11.03 -21.89
N PRO A 24 5.06 -11.81 -22.54
CA PRO A 24 4.97 -11.82 -23.99
C PRO A 24 4.75 -10.42 -24.57
N ALA A 25 5.58 -10.02 -25.54
CA ALA A 25 5.51 -8.69 -26.15
C ALA A 25 4.12 -8.38 -26.75
N ALA A 26 3.42 -9.40 -27.26
CA ALA A 26 2.05 -9.26 -27.74
C ALA A 26 1.10 -8.74 -26.66
N TYR A 27 1.23 -9.21 -25.41
CA TYR A 27 0.40 -8.71 -24.31
C TYR A 27 0.70 -7.24 -23.99
N LEU A 28 1.98 -6.87 -23.92
CA LEU A 28 2.39 -5.49 -23.66
C LEU A 28 1.88 -4.53 -24.76
N ARG A 29 1.75 -5.01 -25.99
CA ARG A 29 1.20 -4.24 -27.11
C ARG A 29 -0.33 -4.15 -27.06
N ASP A 30 -1.01 -5.27 -26.82
CA ASP A 30 -2.45 -5.37 -27.09
C ASP A 30 -3.32 -5.13 -25.84
N SER A 31 -2.85 -5.54 -24.65
CA SER A 31 -3.66 -5.54 -23.42
C SER A 31 -3.23 -4.51 -22.39
N LEU A 32 -1.93 -4.18 -22.30
CA LEU A 32 -1.44 -3.16 -21.37
C LEU A 32 -2.13 -1.80 -21.56
N PRO A 33 -2.39 -1.29 -22.79
CA PRO A 33 -3.10 -0.02 -22.96
C PRO A 33 -4.49 0.00 -22.33
N VAL A 34 -5.21 -1.13 -22.36
CA VAL A 34 -6.54 -1.26 -21.72
C VAL A 34 -6.41 -1.14 -20.21
N LEU A 35 -5.42 -1.79 -19.61
CA LEU A 35 -5.17 -1.69 -18.17
C LEU A 35 -4.70 -0.28 -17.78
N VAL A 36 -3.88 0.38 -18.60
CA VAL A 36 -3.49 1.78 -18.40
C VAL A 36 -4.72 2.70 -18.40
N GLN A 37 -5.69 2.46 -19.28
CA GLN A 37 -6.95 3.21 -19.24
C GLN A 37 -7.72 2.94 -17.94
N GLN A 38 -7.81 1.68 -17.49
CA GLN A 38 -8.47 1.35 -16.22
C GLN A 38 -7.80 2.00 -15.02
N THR A 39 -6.46 2.03 -14.97
CA THR A 39 -5.73 2.71 -13.89
C THR A 39 -5.83 4.23 -13.98
N THR A 40 -5.94 4.78 -15.18
CA THR A 40 -6.23 6.20 -15.42
C THR A 40 -7.59 6.56 -14.85
N ASP A 41 -8.62 5.79 -15.19
CA ASP A 41 -9.98 6.00 -14.69
C ASP A 41 -10.04 5.87 -13.16
N LEU A 42 -9.32 4.88 -12.59
CA LEU A 42 -9.23 4.72 -11.14
C LEU A 42 -8.62 5.95 -10.47
N LEU A 43 -7.47 6.41 -10.96
CA LEU A 43 -6.73 7.52 -10.37
C LEU A 43 -7.43 8.87 -10.58
N ALA A 44 -8.22 9.02 -11.65
CA ALA A 44 -9.06 10.20 -11.87
C ALA A 44 -10.14 10.37 -10.78
N HIS A 45 -10.51 9.30 -10.07
CA HIS A 45 -11.44 9.32 -8.94
C HIS A 45 -10.74 9.31 -7.57
N SER A 46 -9.46 9.69 -7.51
CA SER A 46 -8.69 9.81 -6.27
C SER A 46 -9.28 10.88 -5.34
N TYR A 47 -10.16 10.47 -4.43
CA TYR A 47 -10.91 11.40 -3.58
C TYR A 47 -10.03 12.25 -2.63
N MET A 48 -8.81 11.81 -2.30
CA MET A 48 -7.88 12.57 -1.47
C MET A 48 -7.11 13.61 -2.28
N ALA A 49 -7.00 13.44 -3.60
CA ALA A 49 -6.25 14.30 -4.50
C ALA A 49 -7.15 15.39 -5.12
N GLN A 50 -7.83 16.17 -4.28
CA GLN A 50 -8.72 17.26 -4.73
C GLN A 50 -7.91 18.56 -4.98
N THR A 51 -7.67 19.35 -3.94
CA THR A 51 -6.98 20.64 -4.07
C THR A 51 -5.50 20.48 -3.76
N LEU A 52 -4.64 20.62 -4.76
CA LEU A 52 -3.19 20.63 -4.56
C LEU A 52 -2.78 21.92 -3.82
N LEU A 53 -2.12 21.77 -2.67
CA LEU A 53 -1.62 22.90 -1.88
C LEU A 53 -0.13 23.13 -2.06
N ALA A 54 0.66 22.06 -2.18
CA ALA A 54 2.11 22.13 -2.32
C ALA A 54 2.69 20.86 -2.94
N GLU A 55 3.88 20.98 -3.52
CA GLU A 55 4.75 19.86 -3.89
C GLU A 55 6.08 19.99 -3.16
N THR A 56 6.67 18.88 -2.74
CA THR A 56 7.98 18.84 -2.08
C THR A 56 8.71 17.55 -2.39
N ASP A 57 10.04 17.63 -2.45
CA ASP A 57 10.97 16.51 -2.56
C ASP A 57 11.88 16.41 -1.31
N SER A 58 11.53 17.12 -0.24
CA SER A 58 12.35 17.22 0.98
C SER A 58 11.60 16.79 2.25
N LEU A 59 10.42 16.16 2.10
CA LEU A 59 9.67 15.64 3.24
C LEU A 59 10.50 14.55 3.95
N PRO A 60 10.70 14.62 5.28
CA PRO A 60 11.56 13.69 6.00
C PRO A 60 11.22 12.22 5.76
N GLY A 61 12.22 11.44 5.37
CA GLY A 61 12.09 10.05 5.00
C GLY A 61 11.57 9.82 3.57
N TRP A 62 11.22 10.86 2.81
CA TRP A 62 10.78 10.79 1.41
C TRP A 62 11.60 11.73 0.50
N GLU A 63 12.83 12.00 0.90
CA GLU A 63 13.74 12.89 0.18
C GLU A 63 13.98 12.37 -1.25
N GLY A 64 13.88 13.26 -2.23
CA GLY A 64 14.01 12.97 -3.66
C GLY A 64 12.75 12.42 -4.34
N TYR A 65 11.64 12.24 -3.61
CA TYR A 65 10.37 11.77 -4.18
C TYR A 65 9.36 12.93 -4.29
N PRO A 66 8.59 13.03 -5.39
CA PRO A 66 7.70 14.16 -5.65
C PRO A 66 6.40 14.03 -4.84
N VAL A 67 6.47 14.26 -3.53
CA VAL A 67 5.34 14.17 -2.62
C VAL A 67 4.47 15.43 -2.74
N ARG A 68 3.16 15.25 -2.78
CA ARG A 68 2.19 16.33 -2.99
C ARG A 68 1.25 16.46 -1.81
N LEU A 69 1.12 17.67 -1.26
CA LEU A 69 0.14 17.98 -0.22
C LEU A 69 -1.19 18.33 -0.85
N TYR A 70 -2.23 17.61 -0.46
CA TYR A 70 -3.61 17.90 -0.87
C TYR A 70 -4.47 18.29 0.33
N GLU A 71 -5.41 19.19 0.10
CA GLU A 71 -6.61 19.34 0.91
C GLU A 71 -7.78 18.72 0.16
N TYR A 72 -8.62 18.00 0.90
CA TYR A 72 -9.84 17.42 0.35
C TYR A 72 -10.99 17.51 1.34
N LYS A 73 -12.21 17.51 0.80
CA LYS A 73 -13.45 17.49 1.58
C LYS A 73 -14.22 16.22 1.29
N THR A 74 -14.89 15.70 2.32
CA THR A 74 -15.76 14.53 2.14
C THR A 74 -16.91 14.50 3.15
N GLY A 75 -18.12 14.29 2.63
CA GLY A 75 -19.33 14.19 3.44
C GLY A 75 -19.50 15.34 4.44
N ASN A 76 -20.43 15.16 5.37
CA ASN A 76 -20.54 16.01 6.55
C ASN A 76 -20.09 15.22 7.77
N ASP A 77 -19.50 15.91 8.73
CA ASP A 77 -19.12 15.37 10.02
C ASP A 77 -20.38 15.01 10.82
N LEU A 78 -20.37 13.85 11.48
CA LEU A 78 -21.55 13.34 12.18
C LEU A 78 -21.96 14.18 13.41
N TYR A 79 -21.02 14.92 14.00
CA TYR A 79 -21.24 15.63 15.27
C TYR A 79 -21.36 17.14 15.08
N THR A 80 -20.60 17.70 14.14
CA THR A 80 -20.60 19.14 13.85
C THR A 80 -21.48 19.51 12.66
N HIS A 81 -21.88 18.53 11.84
CA HIS A 81 -22.63 18.70 10.59
C HIS A 81 -21.95 19.58 9.52
N ALA A 82 -20.71 20.00 9.75
CA ALA A 82 -19.89 20.72 8.79
C ALA A 82 -19.19 19.75 7.83
N PRO A 83 -18.77 20.17 6.62
CA PRO A 83 -17.98 19.33 5.74
C PRO A 83 -16.68 18.88 6.40
N LYS A 84 -16.38 17.57 6.38
CA LYS A 84 -15.08 17.08 6.88
C LYS A 84 -13.99 17.56 5.94
N THR A 85 -12.98 18.24 6.50
CA THR A 85 -11.83 18.73 5.74
C THR A 85 -10.58 18.05 6.29
N ALA A 86 -9.73 17.55 5.39
CA ALA A 86 -8.49 16.89 5.76
C ALA A 86 -7.38 17.30 4.80
N LYS A 87 -6.15 17.17 5.31
CA LYS A 87 -4.93 17.35 4.53
C LYS A 87 -4.06 16.11 4.60
N VAL A 88 -3.46 15.76 3.48
CA VAL A 88 -2.63 14.57 3.37
C VAL A 88 -1.57 14.75 2.28
N TYR A 89 -0.34 14.35 2.60
CA TYR A 89 0.72 14.16 1.64
C TYR A 89 0.51 12.82 0.91
N LEU A 90 0.51 12.86 -0.42
CA LEU A 90 0.33 11.70 -1.29
C LEU A 90 1.55 11.49 -2.18
N LEU A 91 1.84 10.22 -2.47
CA LEU A 91 2.79 9.81 -3.51
C LEU A 91 2.14 8.75 -4.41
N ASN A 92 1.09 9.15 -5.12
CA ASN A 92 0.34 8.25 -6.00
C ASN A 92 1.18 7.90 -7.25
N PRO A 93 1.15 6.64 -7.72
CA PRO A 93 1.84 6.26 -8.95
C PRO A 93 1.16 6.87 -10.18
N ALA A 94 1.91 7.02 -11.27
CA ALA A 94 1.33 7.28 -12.58
C ALA A 94 0.50 6.06 -13.04
N PRO A 95 -0.55 6.25 -13.88
CA PRO A 95 -1.38 5.15 -14.39
C PRO A 95 -0.58 4.01 -15.03
N GLU A 96 0.45 4.33 -15.81
CA GLU A 96 1.32 3.38 -16.50
C GLU A 96 2.14 2.56 -15.51
N LYS A 97 2.66 3.21 -14.47
CA LYS A 97 3.43 2.54 -13.42
C LYS A 97 2.55 1.58 -12.63
N LEU A 98 1.32 1.99 -12.29
CA LEU A 98 0.36 1.12 -11.62
C LEU A 98 -0.04 -0.08 -12.49
N ALA A 99 -0.34 0.15 -13.77
CA ALA A 99 -0.66 -0.92 -14.70
C ALA A 99 0.50 -1.91 -14.84
N MET A 100 1.73 -1.40 -14.94
CA MET A 100 2.93 -2.24 -14.99
C MET A 100 3.10 -3.07 -13.71
N TRP A 101 2.94 -2.48 -12.53
CA TRP A 101 3.01 -3.22 -11.26
C TRP A 101 1.97 -4.33 -11.17
N ILE A 102 0.74 -4.11 -11.65
CA ILE A 102 -0.30 -5.14 -11.70
C ILE A 102 0.14 -6.30 -12.61
N VAL A 103 0.55 -6.01 -13.84
CA VAL A 103 0.92 -7.02 -14.84
C VAL A 103 2.12 -7.84 -14.39
N THR A 104 3.19 -7.17 -13.95
CA THR A 104 4.40 -7.88 -13.50
C THR A 104 4.15 -8.68 -12.22
N THR A 105 3.23 -8.25 -11.37
CA THR A 105 2.81 -9.02 -10.20
C THR A 105 2.07 -10.30 -10.61
N CYS A 106 1.06 -10.19 -11.47
CA CYS A 106 0.32 -11.36 -11.96
C CYS A 106 1.26 -12.35 -12.66
N TRP A 107 2.14 -11.84 -13.51
CA TRP A 107 3.14 -12.66 -14.19
C TRP A 107 4.11 -13.35 -13.20
N ALA A 108 4.65 -12.61 -12.22
CA ALA A 108 5.58 -13.18 -11.26
C ALA A 108 4.95 -14.25 -10.34
N VAL A 109 3.64 -14.24 -10.14
CA VAL A 109 2.94 -15.14 -9.21
C VAL A 109 2.23 -16.29 -9.92
N LYS A 110 1.64 -16.02 -11.07
CA LYS A 110 0.81 -16.98 -11.83
C LYS A 110 1.43 -17.39 -13.15
N ASN A 111 2.53 -16.75 -13.58
CA ASN A 111 3.07 -16.88 -14.93
C ASN A 111 1.98 -16.65 -16.00
N SER A 112 1.04 -15.75 -15.69
CA SER A 112 -0.12 -15.42 -16.51
C SER A 112 -0.54 -13.97 -16.23
N VAL A 113 -1.13 -13.37 -17.26
CA VAL A 113 -1.69 -12.01 -17.27
C VAL A 113 -3.16 -12.05 -17.69
N ASP A 114 -3.80 -13.22 -17.54
CA ASP A 114 -5.22 -13.39 -17.82
C ASP A 114 -6.07 -12.40 -17.03
N TYR A 115 -7.18 -12.00 -17.63
CA TYR A 115 -8.11 -11.01 -17.07
C TYR A 115 -8.52 -11.34 -15.63
N GLN A 116 -8.73 -12.61 -15.29
CA GLN A 116 -9.10 -13.01 -13.93
C GLN A 116 -8.10 -12.53 -12.88
N TYR A 117 -6.79 -12.62 -13.16
CA TYR A 117 -5.74 -12.26 -12.22
C TYR A 117 -5.53 -10.75 -12.17
N THR A 118 -5.45 -10.11 -13.34
CA THR A 118 -5.23 -8.67 -13.45
C THR A 118 -6.42 -7.90 -12.90
N HIS A 119 -7.64 -8.35 -13.18
CA HIS A 119 -8.87 -7.81 -12.60
C HIS A 119 -8.92 -8.00 -11.08
N GLN A 120 -8.66 -9.21 -10.55
CA GLN A 120 -8.71 -9.45 -9.10
C GLN A 120 -7.72 -8.55 -8.35
N LEU A 121 -6.50 -8.40 -8.87
CA LEU A 121 -5.49 -7.53 -8.28
C LEU A 121 -5.85 -6.04 -8.40
N PHE A 122 -6.32 -5.59 -9.57
CA PHE A 122 -6.82 -4.24 -9.77
C PHE A 122 -7.94 -3.91 -8.77
N ASP A 123 -8.88 -4.83 -8.59
CA ASP A 123 -10.00 -4.68 -7.67
C ASP A 123 -9.54 -4.60 -6.20
N ALA A 124 -8.48 -5.35 -5.85
CA ALA A 124 -7.86 -5.25 -4.53
C ALA A 124 -7.23 -3.87 -4.30
N VAL A 125 -6.51 -3.34 -5.29
CA VAL A 125 -5.96 -1.97 -5.27
C VAL A 125 -7.08 -0.93 -5.16
N ARG A 126 -8.17 -1.10 -5.93
CA ARG A 126 -9.34 -0.22 -5.89
C ARG A 126 -9.95 -0.16 -4.49
N ARG A 127 -10.15 -1.32 -3.84
CA ARG A 127 -10.66 -1.40 -2.46
C ARG A 127 -9.68 -0.85 -1.43
N ALA A 128 -8.39 -0.89 -1.71
CA ALA A 128 -7.33 -0.38 -0.84
C ALA A 128 -7.08 1.14 -1.03
N SER A 129 -8.15 1.93 -1.09
CA SER A 129 -8.15 3.40 -1.27
C SER A 129 -7.84 3.88 -2.70
N GLY A 130 -8.14 3.07 -3.72
CA GLY A 130 -8.13 3.53 -5.10
C GLY A 130 -6.75 3.92 -5.62
N ALA A 131 -5.73 3.13 -5.29
CA ALA A 131 -4.34 3.41 -5.63
C ALA A 131 -3.70 4.66 -5.00
N GLN A 132 -4.35 5.27 -4.01
CA GLN A 132 -3.79 6.40 -3.30
C GLN A 132 -2.80 5.91 -2.23
N PHE A 133 -1.62 6.53 -2.17
CA PHE A 133 -0.58 6.22 -1.18
C PHE A 133 -0.37 7.41 -0.23
N PRO A 134 -1.03 7.40 0.94
CA PRO A 134 -0.85 8.43 1.96
C PRO A 134 0.53 8.33 2.60
N VAL A 135 1.37 9.32 2.33
CA VAL A 135 2.69 9.46 2.92
C VAL A 135 2.56 9.96 4.36
N MET A 136 1.74 10.98 4.61
CA MET A 136 1.57 11.56 5.95
C MET A 136 0.31 12.43 6.01
N GLY A 137 -0.52 12.29 7.05
CA GLY A 137 -1.67 13.16 7.27
C GLY A 137 -2.96 12.43 7.60
N LEU A 138 -4.10 13.10 7.39
CA LEU A 138 -5.43 12.59 7.78
C LEU A 138 -6.20 12.00 6.59
N VAL A 139 -6.67 10.77 6.78
CA VAL A 139 -7.53 10.06 5.83
C VAL A 139 -8.84 9.71 6.51
N TYR A 140 -9.94 10.26 6.03
CA TYR A 140 -11.27 9.77 6.39
C TYR A 140 -11.58 8.53 5.57
N GLU A 141 -11.87 7.42 6.23
CA GLU A 141 -12.39 6.21 5.57
C GLU A 141 -13.84 5.94 5.99
N ASP A 142 -14.52 5.08 5.22
CA ASP A 142 -15.92 4.71 5.40
C ASP A 142 -16.89 5.92 5.45
N GLN A 143 -16.71 6.81 4.49
CA GLN A 143 -17.39 8.11 4.39
C GLN A 143 -18.90 8.01 4.10
N TYR A 144 -19.40 6.80 3.81
CA TYR A 144 -20.76 6.55 3.33
C TYR A 144 -21.61 5.74 4.31
N THR A 145 -21.02 5.23 5.39
CA THR A 145 -21.80 4.61 6.48
C THR A 145 -22.40 5.71 7.34
N VAL A 146 -23.73 5.85 7.29
CA VAL A 146 -24.50 6.96 7.88
C VAL A 146 -24.22 7.18 9.37
N SER A 147 -23.77 6.14 10.09
CA SER A 147 -23.51 6.18 11.54
C SER A 147 -22.04 5.97 11.91
N PHE A 148 -21.12 5.98 10.94
CA PHE A 148 -19.71 5.73 11.19
C PHE A 148 -18.85 6.77 10.50
N GLN A 149 -17.92 7.33 11.26
CA GLN A 149 -16.83 8.11 10.70
C GLN A 149 -15.58 7.79 11.51
N GLU A 150 -14.47 7.58 10.81
CA GLU A 150 -13.18 7.39 11.47
C GLU A 150 -12.08 8.18 10.74
N PRO A 151 -11.49 9.18 11.42
CA PRO A 151 -10.29 9.87 10.94
C PRO A 151 -9.08 8.99 11.21
N TYR A 152 -8.59 8.30 10.18
CA TYR A 152 -7.36 7.54 10.25
C TYR A 152 -6.16 8.45 9.95
N VAL A 153 -5.21 8.49 10.87
CA VAL A 153 -3.93 9.15 10.64
C VAL A 153 -3.01 8.18 9.91
N PHE A 154 -2.42 8.60 8.79
CA PHE A 154 -1.47 7.80 8.02
C PHE A 154 -0.05 8.34 8.17
N LYS A 155 0.89 7.41 8.15
CA LYS A 155 2.32 7.67 7.94
C LYS A 155 2.90 6.51 7.14
N ASP A 156 3.68 6.81 6.11
CA ASP A 156 4.41 5.84 5.29
C ASP A 156 3.50 4.74 4.70
N GLY A 157 2.30 5.09 4.24
CA GLY A 157 1.35 4.15 3.64
C GLY A 157 0.64 3.22 4.63
N VAL A 158 0.73 3.49 5.94
CA VAL A 158 0.12 2.67 7.01
C VAL A 158 -0.56 3.59 8.02
N THR A 159 -1.70 3.16 8.57
CA THR A 159 -2.35 3.86 9.67
C THR A 159 -1.47 3.88 10.92
N VAL A 160 -1.39 5.00 11.62
CA VAL A 160 -0.67 5.16 12.89
C VAL A 160 -1.60 5.65 13.98
N TYR A 161 -1.18 5.46 15.23
CA TYR A 161 -1.94 5.91 16.39
C TYR A 161 -1.14 6.96 17.13
N ILE A 162 -1.73 8.14 17.34
CA ILE A 162 -1.06 9.26 18.00
C ILE A 162 -0.80 8.94 19.48
N ARG A 163 0.43 9.22 19.94
CA ARG A 163 0.86 8.97 21.31
C ARG A 163 0.19 9.93 22.28
N ASP A 164 0.27 11.23 22.01
CA ASP A 164 -0.32 12.25 22.85
C ASP A 164 -1.83 12.33 22.66
N SER A 165 -2.58 12.13 23.76
CA SER A 165 -4.04 12.17 23.76
C SER A 165 -4.62 13.54 23.37
N ILE A 166 -3.87 14.65 23.51
CA ILE A 166 -4.38 15.98 23.13
C ILE A 166 -4.58 16.08 21.61
N TYR A 167 -3.76 15.36 20.85
CA TYR A 167 -3.81 15.32 19.39
C TYR A 167 -4.61 14.12 18.86
N GLN A 168 -5.34 13.40 19.70
CA GLN A 168 -6.30 12.38 19.23
C GLN A 168 -7.63 13.05 18.87
N ALA A 169 -8.13 12.78 17.66
CA ALA A 169 -9.44 13.24 17.21
C ALA A 169 -10.54 12.71 18.16
N LYS A 170 -11.24 13.62 18.85
CA LYS A 170 -12.33 13.27 19.77
C LYS A 170 -13.62 13.13 19.00
N ASN A 171 -14.47 12.17 19.38
CA ASN A 171 -15.71 11.86 18.65
C ASN A 171 -15.46 11.71 17.15
N SER A 172 -14.32 11.13 16.77
CA SER A 172 -13.93 10.97 15.37
C SER A 172 -13.95 12.27 14.54
N THR A 173 -13.79 13.42 15.19
CA THR A 173 -13.76 14.74 14.58
C THR A 173 -12.37 15.34 14.82
N ALA A 174 -11.64 15.67 13.76
CA ALA A 174 -10.34 16.30 13.85
C ALA A 174 -10.49 17.82 13.82
N THR A 175 -9.81 18.52 14.73
CA THR A 175 -9.74 20.00 14.68
C THR A 175 -8.73 20.46 13.63
N PRO A 176 -8.78 21.72 13.17
CA PRO A 176 -7.75 22.28 12.29
C PRO A 176 -6.34 22.13 12.86
N GLU A 177 -6.14 22.33 14.18
CA GLU A 177 -4.81 22.15 14.78
C GLU A 177 -4.33 20.70 14.71
N GLN A 178 -5.24 19.74 14.88
CA GLN A 178 -4.93 18.31 14.74
C GLN A 178 -4.58 17.94 13.31
N VAL A 179 -5.34 18.46 12.33
CA VAL A 179 -5.04 18.25 10.90
C VAL A 179 -3.65 18.75 10.54
N GLU A 180 -3.26 19.94 10.99
CA GLU A 180 -1.92 20.48 10.77
C GLU A 180 -0.84 19.67 11.51
N TYR A 181 -1.09 19.26 12.76
CA TYR A 181 -0.17 18.42 13.52
C TYR A 181 0.13 17.09 12.79
N TYR A 182 -0.87 16.48 12.16
CA TYR A 182 -0.70 15.21 11.43
C TYR A 182 0.18 15.31 10.18
N LEU A 183 0.46 16.52 9.67
CA LEU A 183 1.35 16.75 8.52
C LEU A 183 2.84 16.73 8.88
N HIS A 184 3.18 16.67 10.17
CA HIS A 184 4.55 16.83 10.66
C HIS A 184 4.97 15.71 11.64
N LEU A 185 4.34 14.54 11.52
CA LEU A 185 4.54 13.43 12.46
C LEU A 185 5.95 12.83 12.36
N THR A 186 6.59 12.70 13.53
CA THR A 186 7.78 11.88 13.72
C THR A 186 7.41 10.51 14.31
N ASN A 187 8.40 9.62 14.45
CA ASN A 187 8.17 8.33 15.13
C ASN A 187 7.96 8.50 16.66
N ASP A 188 8.36 9.62 17.25
CA ASP A 188 8.15 9.90 18.67
C ASP A 188 6.71 10.34 18.97
N ASP A 189 6.04 10.91 17.97
CA ASP A 189 4.64 11.36 18.04
C ASP A 189 3.62 10.21 18.02
N ILE A 190 4.04 9.01 17.66
CA ILE A 190 3.17 7.85 17.47
C ILE A 190 3.41 6.77 18.53
N LYS A 191 2.38 5.95 18.76
CA LYS A 191 2.47 4.76 19.61
C LYS A 191 3.41 3.73 18.97
N PRO A 192 3.99 2.80 19.76
CA PRO A 192 4.87 1.73 19.25
C PRO A 192 4.18 0.74 18.31
N GLN A 193 2.85 0.80 18.22
CA GLN A 193 2.02 -0.04 17.37
C GLN A 193 1.41 0.76 16.22
N THR A 194 1.15 0.10 15.10
CA THR A 194 0.52 0.72 13.91
C THR A 194 -0.64 -0.13 13.41
N GLY A 195 -1.32 0.35 12.37
CA GLY A 195 -2.33 -0.39 11.62
C GLY A 195 -1.74 -1.63 10.92
N GLN A 196 -2.63 -2.50 10.48
CA GLN A 196 -2.29 -3.81 9.93
C GLN A 196 -1.81 -3.75 8.48
N TYR A 197 -2.51 -2.96 7.66
CA TYR A 197 -2.44 -3.05 6.21
C TYR A 197 -1.55 -1.95 5.63
N ALA A 198 -0.70 -2.34 4.68
CA ALA A 198 0.09 -1.42 3.87
C ALA A 198 -0.63 -1.06 2.57
N ARG A 199 -0.63 0.23 2.22
CA ARG A 199 -0.93 0.66 0.85
C ARG A 199 0.16 0.11 -0.08
N ILE A 200 -0.14 -0.24 -1.32
CA ILE A 200 -1.31 0.14 -2.13
C ILE A 200 -2.39 -0.95 -2.25
N VAL A 201 -2.15 -2.17 -1.77
CA VAL A 201 -3.06 -3.32 -1.97
C VAL A 201 -3.47 -3.99 -0.65
N SER A 202 -3.34 -3.28 0.46
CA SER A 202 -3.61 -3.80 1.81
C SER A 202 -2.75 -5.02 2.18
N THR A 203 -1.49 -5.06 1.73
CA THR A 203 -0.53 -6.11 2.12
C THR A 203 -0.35 -6.13 3.63
N SER A 204 -0.54 -7.28 4.25
CA SER A 204 -0.32 -7.47 5.68
C SER A 204 1.13 -7.84 6.00
N ARG A 205 1.48 -7.79 7.28
CA ARG A 205 2.78 -8.29 7.77
C ARG A 205 2.91 -9.79 7.54
N GLU A 206 1.82 -10.52 7.69
CA GLU A 206 1.74 -11.96 7.45
C GLU A 206 2.00 -12.26 5.97
N ASP A 207 1.39 -11.50 5.05
CA ASP A 207 1.68 -11.62 3.61
C ASP A 207 3.17 -11.36 3.35
N TYR A 208 3.74 -10.31 3.94
CA TYR A 208 5.15 -9.98 3.78
C TYR A 208 6.09 -11.09 4.29
N ILE A 209 5.88 -11.57 5.52
CA ILE A 209 6.71 -12.61 6.14
C ILE A 209 6.57 -13.96 5.41
N ALA A 210 5.34 -14.37 5.08
CA ALA A 210 5.07 -15.62 4.36
C ALA A 210 5.75 -15.67 2.99
N ASN A 211 6.08 -14.50 2.42
CA ASN A 211 6.68 -14.38 1.10
C ASN A 211 8.16 -13.97 1.11
N GLY A 212 8.86 -14.23 2.22
CA GLY A 212 10.31 -14.08 2.34
C GLY A 212 10.76 -12.75 2.94
N GLY A 213 9.85 -11.94 3.46
CA GLY A 213 10.15 -10.78 4.28
C GLY A 213 10.93 -11.18 5.55
N LYS A 214 11.99 -10.43 5.87
CA LYS A 214 12.93 -10.76 6.97
C LYS A 214 12.93 -9.75 8.10
N GLU A 215 12.38 -8.57 7.86
CA GLU A 215 12.37 -7.50 8.84
C GLU A 215 11.44 -7.83 10.02
N PRO A 216 11.80 -7.44 11.27
CA PRO A 216 11.04 -7.76 12.48
C PRO A 216 9.79 -6.86 12.62
N VAL A 217 8.86 -6.98 11.67
CA VAL A 217 7.66 -6.14 11.55
C VAL A 217 6.55 -6.57 12.52
N GLY A 218 6.72 -7.71 13.20
CA GLY A 218 5.73 -8.30 14.10
C GLY A 218 4.64 -9.06 13.35
N ASN A 219 3.46 -9.14 13.97
CA ASN A 219 2.28 -9.84 13.45
C ASN A 219 1.00 -9.10 13.88
N LYS A 220 -0.18 -9.65 13.57
CA LYS A 220 -1.50 -9.09 13.89
C LYS A 220 -1.70 -8.78 15.38
N ASP A 221 -1.05 -9.55 16.26
CA ASP A 221 -1.16 -9.41 17.72
C ASP A 221 -0.05 -8.49 18.30
N ASN A 222 0.99 -8.21 17.51
CA ASN A 222 2.16 -7.41 17.91
C ASN A 222 2.63 -6.52 16.74
N LYS A 223 1.78 -5.57 16.35
CA LYS A 223 1.92 -4.73 15.15
C LYS A 223 3.03 -3.68 15.28
N LYS A 224 4.30 -4.06 15.09
CA LYS A 224 5.46 -3.17 15.34
C LYS A 224 5.51 -1.97 14.40
N VAL A 225 5.98 -0.83 14.92
CA VAL A 225 6.26 0.41 14.17
C VAL A 225 7.30 0.24 13.06
N ARG A 226 8.18 -0.76 13.14
CA ARG A 226 9.13 -1.11 12.06
C ARG A 226 8.44 -1.31 10.72
N TRP A 227 7.16 -1.69 10.72
CA TRP A 227 6.37 -1.83 9.49
C TRP A 227 6.30 -0.57 8.64
N LEU A 228 6.29 0.63 9.25
CA LEU A 228 6.26 1.90 8.51
C LEU A 228 7.46 2.05 7.59
N GLU A 229 8.65 1.80 8.14
CA GLU A 229 9.90 1.91 7.40
C GLU A 229 9.99 0.86 6.29
N VAL A 230 9.58 -0.39 6.59
CA VAL A 230 9.56 -1.46 5.58
C VAL A 230 8.63 -1.10 4.42
N VAL A 231 7.42 -0.64 4.70
CA VAL A 231 6.46 -0.23 3.65
C VAL A 231 7.01 0.93 2.82
N ARG A 232 7.57 1.95 3.47
CA ARG A 232 8.20 3.08 2.80
C ARG A 232 9.31 2.65 1.86
N GLU A 233 10.28 1.87 2.35
CA GLU A 233 11.43 1.49 1.54
C GLU A 233 11.05 0.53 0.40
N LEU A 234 10.07 -0.36 0.61
CA LEU A 234 9.51 -1.19 -0.46
C LEU A 234 8.78 -0.36 -1.52
N TYR A 235 8.02 0.66 -1.12
CA TYR A 235 7.32 1.54 -2.06
C TYR A 235 8.28 2.42 -2.85
N LYS A 236 9.29 3.00 -2.19
CA LYS A 236 10.40 3.72 -2.83
C LYS A 236 11.12 2.87 -3.87
N LYS A 237 11.43 1.61 -3.52
CA LYS A 237 12.03 0.66 -4.47
C LYS A 237 11.12 0.42 -5.67
N ALA A 238 9.82 0.22 -5.43
CA ALA A 238 8.84 0.00 -6.48
C ALA A 238 8.70 1.23 -7.40
N TRP A 239 8.84 2.45 -6.87
CA TRP A 239 8.72 3.71 -7.62
C TRP A 239 9.63 3.73 -8.86
N HIS A 240 10.84 3.19 -8.73
CA HIS A 240 11.85 3.12 -9.79
C HIS A 240 11.93 1.76 -10.48
N ALA A 241 10.97 0.87 -10.23
CA ALA A 241 10.96 -0.49 -10.76
C ALA A 241 9.63 -0.83 -11.43
N ASP A 242 9.62 -1.90 -12.21
CA ASP A 242 8.39 -2.42 -12.82
C ASP A 242 7.68 -3.43 -11.92
N LYS A 243 8.35 -3.91 -10.86
CA LYS A 243 7.80 -4.83 -9.85
C LYS A 243 7.51 -4.07 -8.56
N ASN A 244 6.42 -4.44 -7.88
CA ASN A 244 6.07 -3.94 -6.55
C ASN A 244 6.00 -5.11 -5.57
N GLU A 245 6.94 -5.16 -4.62
CA GLU A 245 7.08 -6.30 -3.69
C GLU A 245 5.91 -6.44 -2.71
N LEU A 246 5.28 -5.33 -2.31
CA LEU A 246 4.07 -5.37 -1.49
C LEU A 246 2.93 -6.05 -2.26
N MET A 247 2.77 -5.71 -3.55
CA MET A 247 1.76 -6.34 -4.41
C MET A 247 2.06 -7.81 -4.67
N ILE A 248 3.32 -8.17 -4.90
CA ILE A 248 3.74 -9.58 -5.08
C ILE A 248 3.47 -10.40 -3.82
N ALA A 249 3.83 -9.89 -2.64
CA ALA A 249 3.58 -10.58 -1.38
C ALA A 249 2.08 -10.83 -1.17
N TRP A 250 1.24 -9.84 -1.41
CA TRP A 250 -0.21 -9.99 -1.36
C TRP A 250 -0.69 -11.02 -2.40
N ALA A 251 -0.29 -10.88 -3.66
CA ALA A 251 -0.79 -11.71 -4.75
C ALA A 251 -0.49 -13.21 -4.55
N ARG A 252 0.68 -13.55 -3.98
CA ARG A 252 1.04 -14.95 -3.69
C ARG A 252 0.10 -15.64 -2.70
N GLN A 253 -0.55 -14.88 -1.83
CA GLN A 253 -1.49 -15.43 -0.84
C GLN A 253 -2.95 -15.35 -1.31
N HIS A 254 -3.28 -14.35 -2.14
CA HIS A 254 -4.67 -13.98 -2.40
C HIS A 254 -5.15 -14.19 -3.83
N LEU A 255 -4.27 -14.23 -4.84
CA LEU A 255 -4.69 -14.56 -6.21
C LEU A 255 -5.01 -16.05 -6.31
N GLN A 256 -6.19 -16.38 -6.84
CA GLN A 256 -6.68 -17.76 -7.00
C GLN A 256 -6.48 -18.21 -8.43
#